data_AF-A0A9P7DBM0-F1
#
_entry.id   AF-A0A9P7DBM0-F1
#
_cell.length_a   1.000
_cell.length_b   1.000
_cell.length_c   1.000
_cell.angle_alpha   90.00
_cell.angle_beta   90.00
_cell.angle_gamma   90.00
#
_symmetry.space_group_name_H-M   'P 1'
#
loop_
_entity.id
_entity.type
_entity.pdbx_description
1 polymer ?
#
loop_
_entity_poly.entity_id
_entity_poly.type
_entity_poly.pdbx_seq_one_letter_code
_entity_poly.pdbx_strand_id
1 'polypeptide(L)'
;MPHHYAPPLHHYAPPHFVQQYAGQPQYPQYPPMRPNTEIIPASSRAPAAPASSQAPASSQAPTSSQASRLRPNPEPRPGVFSFDIDVIADDMKRGFRGETDMPWEDFKSRVLAFLESAADDVQLVYKFVGDNSRATQLNDAEAFSISMDRLCHKASNARTRVVALEVKNAAVKQTTTAKAKKRTRTDDIPPASSDEDVTQLKAYKQLESQIRCELHHGHCFVDRTSGYDNHRRLDHAEMTLWAKKITPSPPPLSQPRHFESASHIPSASFPDYPKVGVLLELINAERPELRLAELETPLLDAGVVLSSQVILLPEDVLSVIGNMGQRRARILRNYAKRTVLPLLGLVNSYEEPEIPSPGTQNKGKERAVEAEDDTWQEGESWTDGYRSGESDEYTSDDETEGHEEFLT
;
A
#
# COMPACT_ATOMS: atom_id res chain seq x y z
N MET A 1 43.00 14.37 -56.98
CA MET A 1 43.78 13.59 -55.99
C MET A 1 43.10 13.74 -54.62
N PRO A 2 42.15 12.87 -54.25
CA PRO A 2 41.55 12.91 -52.92
C PRO A 2 42.29 11.95 -51.97
N HIS A 3 42.70 12.47 -50.81
CA HIS A 3 43.36 11.72 -49.75
C HIS A 3 42.33 10.94 -48.93
N HIS A 4 42.48 9.60 -48.92
CA HIS A 4 41.83 8.73 -47.95
C HIS A 4 42.57 8.80 -46.61
N TYR A 5 41.88 9.23 -45.54
CA TYR A 5 42.32 9.07 -44.16
C TYR A 5 41.56 7.90 -43.53
N ALA A 6 42.30 6.87 -43.11
CA ALA A 6 41.79 5.79 -42.27
C ALA A 6 42.11 6.09 -40.80
N PRO A 7 41.17 5.88 -39.85
CA PRO A 7 41.44 6.07 -38.43
C PRO A 7 42.14 4.84 -37.79
N PRO A 8 42.92 5.03 -36.71
CA PRO A 8 43.69 3.96 -36.08
C PRO A 8 42.85 3.08 -35.15
N LEU A 9 43.13 1.77 -35.20
CA LEU A 9 42.56 0.74 -34.32
C LEU A 9 43.21 0.77 -32.94
N HIS A 10 42.49 1.26 -31.93
CA HIS A 10 42.89 1.13 -30.52
C HIS A 10 42.60 -0.28 -30.00
N HIS A 11 43.66 -1.02 -29.69
CA HIS A 11 43.60 -2.28 -28.96
C HIS A 11 43.37 -2.00 -27.46
N TYR A 12 42.17 -2.33 -26.97
CA TYR A 12 41.89 -2.39 -25.53
C TYR A 12 42.20 -3.79 -25.01
N ALA A 13 43.21 -3.90 -24.15
CA ALA A 13 43.42 -5.09 -23.33
C ALA A 13 42.55 -4.98 -22.06
N PRO A 14 41.88 -6.06 -21.61
CA PRO A 14 41.05 -6.04 -20.41
C PRO A 14 41.91 -6.05 -19.13
N PRO A 15 41.47 -5.37 -18.04
CA PRO A 15 42.20 -5.39 -16.78
C PRO A 15 42.02 -6.73 -16.05
N HIS A 16 43.12 -7.26 -15.54
CA HIS A 16 43.16 -8.44 -14.66
C HIS A 16 42.55 -8.10 -13.30
N PHE A 17 41.48 -8.81 -12.92
CA PHE A 17 40.88 -8.71 -11.58
C PHE A 17 41.63 -9.64 -10.61
N VAL A 18 42.22 -9.06 -9.56
CA VAL A 18 42.87 -9.80 -8.47
C VAL A 18 41.82 -10.11 -7.41
N GLN A 19 41.53 -11.40 -7.22
CA GLN A 19 40.56 -11.87 -6.23
C GLN A 19 41.24 -12.08 -4.87
N GLN A 20 41.09 -11.10 -3.96
CA GLN A 20 41.48 -11.26 -2.56
C GLN A 20 40.32 -11.88 -1.78
N TYR A 21 40.53 -13.12 -1.30
CA TYR A 21 39.64 -13.79 -0.35
C TYR A 21 39.82 -13.19 1.04
N ALA A 22 38.78 -12.53 1.56
CA ALA A 22 38.68 -12.12 2.96
C ALA A 22 37.95 -13.21 3.78
N GLY A 23 38.46 -13.45 4.99
CA GLY A 23 38.08 -14.55 5.88
C GLY A 23 36.63 -14.52 6.37
N GLN A 24 36.13 -15.72 6.65
CA GLN A 24 34.83 -15.98 7.26
C GLN A 24 34.81 -15.56 8.74
N PRO A 25 33.78 -14.84 9.23
CA PRO A 25 33.56 -14.65 10.65
C PRO A 25 32.96 -15.92 11.28
N GLN A 26 33.60 -16.41 12.34
CA GLN A 26 33.05 -17.49 13.16
C GLN A 26 31.91 -16.96 14.03
N TYR A 27 30.73 -17.60 13.92
CA TYR A 27 29.61 -17.32 14.80
C TYR A 27 29.80 -17.99 16.17
N PRO A 28 29.39 -17.33 17.28
CA PRO A 28 29.42 -17.94 18.60
C PRO A 28 28.40 -19.08 18.70
N GLN A 29 28.86 -20.26 19.12
CA GLN A 29 28.00 -21.39 19.44
C GLN A 29 27.33 -21.16 20.80
N TYR A 30 26.00 -21.21 20.83
CA TYR A 30 25.23 -21.26 22.06
C TYR A 30 25.05 -22.72 22.53
N PRO A 31 25.14 -22.99 23.84
CA PRO A 31 24.92 -24.33 24.38
C PRO A 31 23.43 -24.74 24.33
N PRO A 32 23.12 -26.03 24.17
CA PRO A 32 21.75 -26.53 24.11
C PRO A 32 21.06 -26.43 25.48
N MET A 33 19.87 -25.84 25.50
CA MET A 33 18.99 -25.84 26.67
C MET A 33 18.45 -27.24 26.94
N ARG A 34 18.49 -27.64 28.22
CA ARG A 34 17.97 -28.92 28.72
C ARG A 34 16.44 -28.87 28.85
N PRO A 35 15.71 -29.95 28.53
CA PRO A 35 14.29 -30.05 28.83
C PRO A 35 14.09 -30.25 30.33
N ASN A 36 13.24 -29.41 30.94
CA ASN A 36 12.83 -29.51 32.33
C ASN A 36 11.65 -30.50 32.43
N THR A 37 11.90 -31.67 33.01
CA THR A 37 10.89 -32.69 33.26
C THR A 37 10.33 -32.45 34.67
N GLU A 38 9.25 -31.69 34.81
CA GLU A 38 8.51 -31.61 36.06
C GLU A 38 7.56 -32.81 36.21
N ILE A 39 7.86 -33.59 37.25
CA ILE A 39 7.15 -34.77 37.73
C ILE A 39 5.99 -34.27 38.59
N ILE A 40 4.74 -34.48 38.15
CA ILE A 40 3.55 -34.31 38.98
C ILE A 40 3.20 -35.67 39.61
N PRO A 41 3.11 -35.80 40.95
CA PRO A 41 2.73 -37.04 41.60
C PRO A 41 1.22 -37.30 41.54
N ALA A 42 0.90 -38.57 41.29
CA ALA A 42 -0.44 -39.14 41.27
C ALA A 42 -1.12 -39.10 42.65
N SER A 43 -2.42 -38.79 42.67
CA SER A 43 -3.26 -38.92 43.86
C SER A 43 -4.53 -39.74 43.56
N SER A 44 -4.55 -40.93 44.17
CA SER A 44 -5.70 -41.69 44.72
C SER A 44 -7.03 -41.81 43.95
N ARG A 45 -7.14 -42.90 43.18
CA ARG A 45 -8.04 -44.07 43.30
C ARG A 45 -9.28 -43.98 44.24
N ALA A 46 -10.49 -44.21 43.67
CA ALA A 46 -11.56 -45.15 44.14
C ALA A 46 -12.76 -45.15 43.12
N PRO A 47 -13.76 -46.06 43.20
CA PRO A 47 -13.75 -47.39 42.61
C PRO A 47 -14.80 -47.62 41.51
N ALA A 48 -14.72 -48.82 40.92
CA ALA A 48 -15.39 -49.31 39.72
C ALA A 48 -16.93 -49.36 39.72
N ALA A 49 -17.50 -49.23 38.52
CA ALA A 49 -18.79 -49.78 38.12
C ALA A 49 -18.68 -50.33 36.68
N PRO A 50 -19.49 -51.34 36.30
CA PRO A 50 -19.13 -52.28 35.24
C PRO A 50 -19.58 -51.89 33.83
N ALA A 51 -18.85 -52.48 32.90
CA ALA A 51 -18.99 -52.59 31.45
C ALA A 51 -20.40 -52.39 30.85
N SER A 52 -20.45 -51.61 29.76
CA SER A 52 -21.23 -51.94 28.56
C SER A 52 -20.66 -51.24 27.33
N SER A 53 -20.30 -52.07 26.35
CA SER A 53 -20.46 -51.89 24.90
C SER A 53 -19.74 -50.75 24.16
N GLN A 54 -18.65 -51.15 23.50
CA GLN A 54 -18.33 -50.92 22.08
C GLN A 54 -18.86 -49.64 21.38
N ALA A 55 -17.94 -48.77 20.98
CA ALA A 55 -18.03 -47.97 19.75
C ALA A 55 -16.62 -47.63 19.24
N PRO A 56 -16.43 -47.46 17.92
CA PRO A 56 -15.16 -47.71 17.25
C PRO A 56 -14.18 -46.54 17.30
N ALA A 57 -12.91 -46.90 17.24
CA ALA A 57 -11.76 -46.03 17.05
C ALA A 57 -11.95 -45.12 15.84
N SER A 58 -12.16 -43.83 16.10
CA SER A 58 -11.92 -42.76 15.14
C SER A 58 -10.60 -42.10 15.53
N SER A 59 -9.50 -42.64 15.00
CA SER A 59 -8.19 -42.01 15.02
C SER A 59 -8.25 -40.76 14.14
N GLN A 60 -8.74 -39.65 14.69
CA GLN A 60 -8.50 -38.34 14.09
C GLN A 60 -7.02 -38.01 14.30
N ALA A 61 -6.26 -38.12 13.23
CA ALA A 61 -4.90 -37.61 13.17
C ALA A 61 -4.93 -36.11 13.50
N PRO A 62 -3.97 -35.59 14.30
CA PRO A 62 -3.84 -34.16 14.51
C PRO A 62 -3.58 -33.53 13.15
N THR A 63 -4.56 -32.81 12.62
CA THR A 63 -4.41 -31.97 11.45
C THR A 63 -3.21 -31.07 11.69
N SER A 64 -2.19 -31.22 10.86
CA SER A 64 -0.96 -30.45 10.92
C SER A 64 -1.33 -28.97 10.96
N SER A 65 -0.95 -28.34 12.07
CA SER A 65 -0.84 -26.90 12.21
C SER A 65 0.18 -26.45 11.18
N GLN A 66 -0.27 -26.23 9.94
CA GLN A 66 0.45 -25.40 8.99
C GLN A 66 0.77 -24.12 9.75
N ALA A 67 2.05 -23.82 9.86
CA ALA A 67 2.55 -22.58 10.41
C ALA A 67 1.99 -21.43 9.55
N SER A 68 0.77 -21.02 9.89
CA SER A 68 0.11 -19.86 9.33
C SER A 68 1.06 -18.72 9.61
N ARG A 69 1.64 -18.17 8.55
CA ARG A 69 2.43 -16.94 8.61
C ARG A 69 1.60 -15.97 9.46
N LEU A 70 2.07 -15.71 10.68
CA LEU A 70 1.28 -15.05 11.71
C LEU A 70 0.83 -13.70 11.15
N ARG A 71 -0.44 -13.62 10.74
CA ARG A 71 -1.02 -12.36 10.32
C ARG A 71 -0.86 -11.38 11.48
N PRO A 72 -0.47 -10.12 11.24
CA PRO A 72 -0.21 -9.18 12.33
C PRO A 72 -1.40 -9.01 13.29
N ASN A 73 -2.62 -9.14 12.78
CA ASN A 73 -3.85 -9.11 13.57
C ASN A 73 -4.46 -10.52 13.58
N PRO A 74 -4.49 -11.22 14.73
CA PRO A 74 -5.08 -12.54 14.80
C PRO A 74 -6.60 -12.45 14.65
N GLU A 75 -7.16 -13.46 13.99
CA GLU A 75 -8.59 -13.58 13.70
C GLU A 75 -9.15 -14.74 14.53
N PRO A 76 -9.52 -14.52 15.82
CA PRO A 76 -10.00 -15.57 16.71
C PRO A 76 -11.27 -16.27 16.19
N ARG A 77 -12.10 -15.53 15.43
CA ARG A 77 -13.31 -16.03 14.77
C ARG A 77 -13.38 -15.44 13.36
N PRO A 78 -13.95 -16.14 12.38
CA PRO A 78 -14.09 -15.61 11.02
C PRO A 78 -14.76 -14.23 11.02
N GLY A 79 -14.06 -13.22 10.48
CA GLY A 79 -14.51 -11.83 10.41
C GLY A 79 -14.29 -11.00 11.69
N VAL A 80 -13.82 -11.61 12.78
CA VAL A 80 -13.52 -10.91 14.05
C VAL A 80 -12.01 -10.80 14.21
N PHE A 81 -11.50 -9.57 14.30
CA PHE A 81 -10.08 -9.31 14.49
C PHE A 81 -9.81 -8.89 15.92
N SER A 82 -8.70 -9.36 16.49
CA SER A 82 -8.17 -8.82 17.73
C SER A 82 -7.15 -7.72 17.44
N PHE A 83 -7.28 -6.60 18.15
CA PHE A 83 -6.46 -5.40 17.95
C PHE A 83 -6.14 -4.71 19.27
N ASP A 84 -5.08 -3.91 19.27
CA ASP A 84 -4.67 -3.12 20.42
C ASP A 84 -5.38 -1.76 20.39
N ILE A 85 -5.91 -1.35 21.55
CA ILE A 85 -6.57 -0.07 21.78
C ILE A 85 -5.69 0.74 22.71
N ASP A 86 -5.21 1.87 22.23
CA ASP A 86 -4.35 2.81 22.93
C ASP A 86 -5.17 4.01 23.41
N VAL A 87 -5.42 4.12 24.71
CA VAL A 87 -6.09 5.25 25.37
C VAL A 87 -5.05 6.24 25.84
N ILE A 88 -5.17 7.50 25.42
CA ILE A 88 -4.26 8.57 25.82
C ILE A 88 -4.97 9.53 26.79
N ALA A 89 -4.47 9.57 28.03
CA ALA A 89 -4.93 10.42 29.12
C ALA A 89 -3.71 11.17 29.69
N ASP A 90 -3.76 12.50 29.78
CA ASP A 90 -2.70 13.34 30.38
C ASP A 90 -1.27 12.99 29.91
N ASP A 91 -1.09 12.87 28.60
CA ASP A 91 0.17 12.45 27.94
C ASP A 91 0.66 11.03 28.27
N MET A 92 -0.06 10.28 29.09
CA MET A 92 0.17 8.86 29.32
C MET A 92 -0.61 8.03 28.29
N LYS A 93 0.10 7.08 27.68
CA LYS A 93 -0.49 6.09 26.79
C LYS A 93 -0.69 4.79 27.55
N ARG A 94 -1.94 4.39 27.74
CA ARG A 94 -2.33 3.09 28.30
C ARG A 94 -3.05 2.30 27.21
N GLY A 95 -3.10 0.98 27.32
CA GLY A 95 -3.79 0.22 26.29
C GLY A 95 -4.34 -1.11 26.78
N PHE A 96 -5.31 -1.62 26.04
CA PHE A 96 -5.90 -2.92 26.24
C PHE A 96 -6.20 -3.57 24.89
N ARG A 97 -6.35 -4.89 24.89
CA ARG A 97 -6.71 -5.64 23.69
C ARG A 97 -8.23 -5.75 23.57
N GLY A 98 -8.75 -5.47 22.38
CA GLY A 98 -10.17 -5.62 22.02
C GLY A 98 -10.39 -6.56 20.85
N GLU A 99 -11.65 -6.81 20.55
CA GLU A 99 -12.13 -7.57 19.39
C GLU A 99 -13.15 -6.72 18.62
N THR A 100 -13.27 -6.89 17.30
CA THR A 100 -14.11 -6.03 16.46
C THR A 100 -15.61 -6.20 16.69
N ASP A 101 -16.03 -7.29 17.33
CA ASP A 101 -17.40 -7.54 17.75
C ASP A 101 -17.67 -7.14 19.22
N MET A 102 -16.72 -6.46 19.88
CA MET A 102 -16.89 -5.93 21.22
C MET A 102 -18.08 -4.95 21.26
N PRO A 103 -19.04 -5.09 22.19
CA PRO A 103 -20.14 -4.14 22.32
C PRO A 103 -19.65 -2.74 22.69
N TRP A 104 -20.33 -1.71 22.17
CA TRP A 104 -20.02 -0.31 22.46
C TRP A 104 -19.92 -0.01 23.96
N GLU A 105 -20.84 -0.53 24.77
CA GLU A 105 -20.85 -0.28 26.22
C GLU A 105 -19.63 -0.87 26.94
N ASP A 106 -19.15 -2.05 26.54
CA ASP A 106 -17.93 -2.65 27.11
C ASP A 106 -16.69 -1.85 26.68
N PHE A 107 -16.61 -1.49 25.39
CA PHE A 107 -15.55 -0.63 24.89
C PHE A 107 -15.49 0.70 25.65
N LYS A 108 -16.63 1.40 25.75
CA LYS A 108 -16.76 2.69 26.43
C LYS A 108 -16.40 2.57 27.90
N SER A 109 -16.91 1.55 28.60
CA SER A 109 -16.59 1.31 30.01
C SER A 109 -15.09 1.12 30.24
N ARG A 110 -14.41 0.37 29.38
CA ARG A 110 -12.95 0.16 29.48
C ARG A 110 -12.18 1.44 29.21
N VAL A 111 -12.53 2.18 28.16
CA VAL A 111 -11.89 3.46 27.82
C VAL A 111 -12.05 4.46 28.97
N LEU A 112 -13.25 4.59 29.54
CA LEU A 112 -13.51 5.47 30.68
C LEU A 112 -12.69 5.08 31.92
N ALA A 113 -12.53 3.78 32.19
CA ALA A 113 -11.68 3.30 33.28
C ALA A 113 -10.20 3.72 33.11
N PHE A 114 -9.72 3.86 31.87
CA PHE A 114 -8.35 4.35 31.60
C PHE A 114 -8.20 5.87 31.63
N LEU A 115 -9.28 6.62 31.35
CA LEU A 115 -9.23 8.08 31.35
C LEU A 115 -9.19 8.69 32.75
N GLU A 116 -9.47 7.92 33.81
CA GLU A 116 -9.53 8.35 35.23
C GLU A 116 -10.40 9.60 35.48
N SER A 117 -11.18 10.01 34.47
CA SER A 117 -11.99 11.21 34.50
C SER A 117 -13.40 10.83 34.94
N ALA A 118 -13.79 11.30 36.12
CA ALA A 118 -15.16 11.21 36.62
C ALA A 118 -16.10 12.23 35.95
N ALA A 119 -15.69 12.86 34.85
CA ALA A 119 -16.46 13.90 34.20
C ALA A 119 -17.57 13.30 33.33
N ASP A 120 -18.79 13.80 33.49
CA ASP A 120 -19.94 13.41 32.67
C ASP A 120 -19.79 13.84 31.19
N ASP A 121 -18.86 14.75 30.89
CA ASP A 121 -18.63 15.33 29.56
C ASP A 121 -17.41 14.73 28.83
N VAL A 122 -17.32 13.40 28.70
CA VAL A 122 -16.28 12.76 27.89
C VAL A 122 -16.68 12.78 26.41
N GLN A 123 -15.91 13.49 25.58
CA GLN A 123 -16.02 13.42 24.12
C GLN A 123 -14.89 12.55 23.58
N LEU A 124 -15.21 11.35 23.12
CA LEU A 124 -14.20 10.44 22.60
C LEU A 124 -13.91 10.74 21.13
N VAL A 125 -12.64 10.76 20.78
CA VAL A 125 -12.17 10.79 19.40
C VAL A 125 -11.19 9.65 19.17
N TYR A 126 -11.17 9.12 17.95
CA TYR A 126 -10.29 8.02 17.57
C TYR A 126 -9.50 8.31 16.29
N LYS A 127 -8.39 7.60 16.12
CA LYS A 127 -7.70 7.43 14.84
C LYS A 127 -7.03 6.06 14.80
N PHE A 128 -6.74 5.54 13.62
CA PHE A 128 -5.94 4.33 13.49
C PHE A 128 -4.44 4.66 13.59
N VAL A 129 -3.69 3.83 14.31
CA VAL A 129 -2.23 4.02 14.44
C VAL A 129 -1.56 3.91 13.05
N GLY A 130 -0.68 4.86 12.75
CA GLY A 130 0.01 4.98 11.45
C GLY A 130 -0.83 5.60 10.33
N ASP A 131 -2.08 6.00 10.63
CA ASP A 131 -2.91 6.78 9.73
C ASP A 131 -2.64 8.28 9.90
N ASN A 132 -2.60 9.02 8.78
CA ASN A 132 -2.42 10.47 8.78
C ASN A 132 -3.76 11.23 8.77
N SER A 133 -4.87 10.51 8.87
CA SER A 133 -6.20 11.11 8.97
C SER A 133 -6.40 11.89 10.27
N ARG A 134 -7.30 12.87 10.21
CA ARG A 134 -7.75 13.60 11.39
C ARG A 134 -8.52 12.66 12.32
N ALA A 135 -8.42 12.91 13.62
CA ALA A 135 -9.21 12.17 14.60
C ALA A 135 -10.71 12.35 14.32
N THR A 136 -11.46 11.25 14.38
CA THR A 136 -12.90 11.21 14.15
C THR A 136 -13.63 11.04 15.48
N GLN A 137 -14.83 11.60 15.62
CA GLN A 137 -15.62 11.44 16.85
C GLN A 137 -16.12 10.00 17.04
N LEU A 138 -16.22 9.58 18.29
CA LEU A 138 -16.62 8.24 18.71
C LEU A 138 -17.54 8.33 19.93
N ASN A 139 -18.66 9.05 19.83
CA ASN A 139 -19.50 9.36 21.00
C ASN A 139 -20.70 8.42 21.18
N ASP A 140 -21.02 7.62 20.17
CA ASP A 140 -22.20 6.75 20.14
C ASP A 140 -21.88 5.37 19.55
N ALA A 141 -22.84 4.46 19.68
CA ALA A 141 -22.73 3.09 19.21
C ALA A 141 -22.65 2.98 17.69
N GLU A 142 -23.25 3.92 16.95
CA GLU A 142 -23.27 3.91 15.49
C GLU A 142 -21.88 4.26 14.93
N ALA A 143 -21.30 5.36 15.41
CA ALA A 143 -19.94 5.77 15.10
C ALA A 143 -18.93 4.68 15.47
N PHE A 144 -19.17 3.98 16.59
CA PHE A 144 -18.37 2.84 16.98
C PHE A 144 -18.50 1.66 16.00
N SER A 145 -19.70 1.27 15.61
CA SER A 145 -19.92 0.22 14.60
C SER A 145 -19.20 0.55 13.28
N ILE A 146 -19.38 1.78 12.78
CA ILE A 146 -18.71 2.25 11.56
C ILE A 146 -17.19 2.20 11.71
N SER A 147 -16.66 2.54 12.89
CA SER A 147 -15.22 2.47 13.17
C SER A 147 -14.70 1.03 13.18
N MET A 148 -15.46 0.07 13.72
CA MET A 148 -15.09 -1.35 13.75
C MET A 148 -15.14 -1.95 12.35
N ASP A 149 -16.13 -1.60 11.52
CA ASP A 149 -16.18 -2.03 10.11
C ASP A 149 -14.96 -1.55 9.34
N ARG A 150 -14.56 -0.30 9.53
CA ARG A 150 -13.32 0.26 8.94
C ARG A 150 -12.08 -0.47 9.47
N LEU A 151 -12.05 -0.81 10.76
CA LEU A 151 -10.96 -1.56 11.36
C LEU A 151 -10.86 -2.97 10.74
N CYS A 152 -11.97 -3.69 10.57
CA CYS A 152 -12.03 -4.98 9.89
C CYS A 152 -11.45 -4.90 8.47
N HIS A 153 -11.88 -3.91 7.68
CA HIS A 153 -11.34 -3.68 6.34
C HIS A 153 -9.84 -3.37 6.34
N LYS A 154 -9.35 -2.61 7.33
CA LYS A 154 -7.94 -2.29 7.44
C LYS A 154 -7.11 -3.49 7.89
N ALA A 155 -7.60 -4.25 8.85
CA ALA A 155 -6.96 -5.43 9.40
C ALA A 155 -6.86 -6.58 8.39
N SER A 156 -7.91 -6.80 7.59
CA SER A 156 -7.91 -7.83 6.53
C SER A 156 -6.91 -7.52 5.41
N ASN A 157 -6.67 -6.25 5.11
CA ASN A 157 -5.73 -5.78 4.11
C ASN A 157 -4.29 -5.62 4.64
N ALA A 158 -4.10 -5.58 5.97
CA ALA A 158 -2.79 -5.38 6.58
C ALA A 158 -1.92 -6.64 6.49
N ARG A 159 -0.91 -6.60 5.61
CA ARG A 159 0.02 -7.74 5.42
C ARG A 159 1.18 -7.77 6.40
N THR A 160 1.63 -6.60 6.86
CA THR A 160 2.93 -6.46 7.55
C THR A 160 2.86 -5.64 8.83
N ARG A 161 1.75 -4.97 9.12
CA ARG A 161 1.63 -4.07 10.27
C ARG A 161 0.40 -4.42 11.08
N VAL A 162 0.56 -4.36 12.40
CA VAL A 162 -0.56 -4.46 13.35
C VAL A 162 -1.41 -3.21 13.19
N VAL A 163 -2.73 -3.39 13.13
CA VAL A 163 -3.69 -2.30 13.13
C VAL A 163 -4.11 -2.07 14.57
N ALA A 164 -3.96 -0.84 15.05
CA ALA A 164 -4.32 -0.45 16.40
C ALA A 164 -5.19 0.83 16.37
N LEU A 165 -5.99 1.02 17.41
CA LEU A 165 -6.91 2.14 17.57
C LEU A 165 -6.38 3.09 18.66
N GLU A 166 -6.11 4.35 18.33
CA GLU A 166 -5.74 5.37 19.31
C GLU A 166 -6.98 6.20 19.68
N VAL A 167 -7.31 6.26 20.97
CA VAL A 167 -8.50 6.92 21.51
C VAL A 167 -8.09 8.03 22.48
N LYS A 168 -8.75 9.19 22.40
CA LYS A 168 -8.48 10.38 23.22
C LYS A 168 -9.78 11.02 23.69
N ASN A 169 -9.73 11.69 24.84
CA ASN A 169 -10.77 12.62 25.25
C ASN A 169 -10.53 14.00 24.62
N ALA A 170 -11.43 14.45 23.75
CA ALA A 170 -11.40 15.76 23.11
C ALA A 170 -11.89 16.90 24.01
N ALA A 171 -12.62 16.61 25.09
CA ALA A 171 -13.13 17.62 26.00
C ALA A 171 -12.00 18.30 26.79
N VAL A 172 -10.89 17.57 27.03
CA VAL A 172 -9.66 18.17 27.51
C VAL A 172 -9.08 18.97 26.36
N LYS A 173 -9.39 20.27 26.30
CA LYS A 173 -8.68 21.23 25.46
C LYS A 173 -7.21 21.02 25.77
N GLN A 174 -6.50 20.31 24.89
CA GLN A 174 -5.06 20.18 24.98
C GLN A 174 -4.55 21.62 24.99
N THR A 175 -4.14 22.09 26.15
CA THR A 175 -3.30 23.27 26.26
C THR A 175 -2.03 22.86 25.55
N THR A 176 -2.00 23.07 24.24
CA THR A 176 -0.82 22.85 23.43
C THR A 176 0.26 23.66 24.10
N THR A 177 1.16 22.99 24.82
CA THR A 177 2.36 23.58 25.38
C THR A 177 3.31 23.80 24.20
N ALA A 178 2.89 24.67 23.28
CA ALA A 178 3.81 25.41 22.47
C ALA A 178 4.73 26.10 23.47
N LYS A 179 5.96 25.59 23.59
CA LYS A 179 7.12 26.34 24.07
C LYS A 179 7.31 27.53 23.11
N ALA A 180 6.37 28.48 23.17
CA ALA A 180 6.47 29.79 22.59
C ALA A 180 7.43 30.55 23.48
N LYS A 181 8.68 30.57 23.04
CA LYS A 181 9.69 31.55 23.44
C LYS A 181 9.01 32.93 23.40
N LYS A 182 8.78 33.51 24.60
CA LYS A 182 8.26 34.88 24.81
C LYS A 182 8.89 35.83 23.79
N ARG A 183 8.16 36.16 22.74
CA ARG A 183 8.39 37.37 21.94
C ARG A 183 7.46 38.43 22.49
N THR A 184 8.02 39.60 22.72
CA THR A 184 7.39 40.76 23.31
C THR A 184 6.20 41.22 22.47
N ARG A 185 5.15 41.59 23.20
CA ARG A 185 3.79 41.97 22.81
C ARG A 185 3.75 43.32 22.08
N THR A 186 4.39 43.42 20.92
CA THR A 186 4.27 44.57 20.00
C THR A 186 4.12 44.17 18.53
N ASP A 187 4.17 42.87 18.21
CA ASP A 187 4.07 42.33 16.84
C ASP A 187 2.86 41.39 16.65
N ASP A 188 1.71 41.70 17.25
CA ASP A 188 0.45 40.98 16.98
C ASP A 188 -0.30 41.64 15.79
N ILE A 189 0.45 41.92 14.73
CA ILE A 189 -0.10 42.19 13.41
C ILE A 189 0.20 40.90 12.63
N PRO A 190 -0.81 40.14 12.18
CA PRO A 190 -0.57 39.00 11.30
C PRO A 190 0.37 39.47 10.19
N PRO A 191 1.50 38.79 9.93
CA PRO A 191 2.37 39.18 8.83
C PRO A 191 1.49 39.31 7.60
N ALA A 192 1.52 40.49 6.95
CA ALA A 192 0.78 40.72 5.73
C ALA A 192 1.04 39.51 4.83
N SER A 193 -0.03 38.83 4.41
CA SER A 193 0.05 37.64 3.57
C SER A 193 1.07 37.92 2.47
N SER A 194 2.12 37.11 2.42
CA SER A 194 3.19 37.35 1.46
C SER A 194 2.59 37.32 0.05
N ASP A 195 3.09 38.13 -0.88
CA ASP A 195 2.62 38.11 -2.27
C ASP A 195 2.73 36.70 -2.90
N GLU A 196 3.63 35.86 -2.37
CA GLU A 196 3.76 34.46 -2.73
C GLU A 196 2.53 33.63 -2.35
N ASP A 197 1.97 33.83 -1.15
CA ASP A 197 0.77 33.12 -0.68
C ASP A 197 -0.45 33.46 -1.53
N VAL A 198 -0.59 34.74 -1.91
CA VAL A 198 -1.68 35.22 -2.77
C VAL A 198 -1.58 34.60 -4.16
N THR A 199 -0.34 34.52 -4.69
CA THR A 199 -0.08 33.93 -6.00
C THR A 199 -0.32 32.43 -5.99
N GLN A 200 0.11 31.73 -4.94
CA GLN A 200 -0.11 30.28 -4.79
C GLN A 200 -1.61 29.96 -4.66
N LEU A 201 -2.37 30.76 -3.89
CA LEU A 201 -3.81 30.55 -3.76
C LEU A 201 -4.54 30.76 -5.09
N LYS A 202 -4.12 31.75 -5.90
CA LYS A 202 -4.65 31.97 -7.24
C LYS A 202 -4.35 30.80 -8.18
N ALA A 203 -3.11 30.30 -8.15
CA ALA A 203 -2.70 29.12 -8.92
C ALA A 203 -3.50 27.87 -8.52
N TYR A 204 -3.73 27.68 -7.22
CA TYR A 204 -4.54 26.57 -6.72
C TYR A 204 -5.98 26.62 -7.23
N LYS A 205 -6.66 27.77 -7.12
CA LYS A 205 -8.04 27.94 -7.62
C LYS A 205 -8.14 27.74 -9.13
N GLN A 206 -7.12 28.19 -9.88
CA GLN A 206 -7.07 27.96 -11.32
C GLN A 206 -6.93 26.46 -11.63
N LEU A 207 -6.02 25.76 -10.94
CA LEU A 207 -5.86 24.32 -11.11
C LEU A 207 -7.16 23.58 -10.77
N GLU A 208 -7.79 23.91 -9.65
CA GLU A 208 -9.06 23.33 -9.18
C GLU A 208 -10.16 23.40 -10.24
N SER A 209 -10.27 24.54 -10.94
CA SER A 209 -11.22 24.74 -12.03
C SER A 209 -10.91 23.90 -13.27
N GLN A 210 -9.63 23.66 -13.58
CA GLN A 210 -9.20 22.95 -14.79
C GLN A 210 -9.29 21.42 -14.66
N ILE A 211 -9.10 20.89 -13.46
CA ILE A 211 -9.10 19.44 -13.20
C ILE A 211 -10.45 18.94 -12.65
N ARG A 212 -11.48 19.78 -12.70
CA ARG A 212 -12.83 19.40 -12.26
C ARG A 212 -13.37 18.35 -13.23
N CYS A 213 -13.67 17.19 -12.69
CA CYS A 213 -14.14 16.02 -13.41
C CYS A 213 -15.65 15.87 -13.22
N GLU A 214 -16.40 15.94 -14.30
CA GLU A 214 -17.85 15.76 -14.30
C GLU A 214 -18.24 14.33 -13.90
N LEU A 215 -17.49 13.34 -14.36
CA LEU A 215 -17.77 11.92 -14.10
C LEU A 215 -17.66 11.54 -12.61
N HIS A 216 -16.69 12.11 -11.89
CA HIS A 216 -16.40 11.76 -10.50
C HIS A 216 -16.84 12.82 -9.49
N HIS A 217 -17.49 13.89 -9.95
CA HIS A 217 -17.88 15.05 -9.13
C HIS A 217 -16.73 15.52 -8.19
N GLY A 218 -15.52 15.64 -8.73
CA GLY A 218 -14.31 15.93 -7.95
C GLY A 218 -13.15 16.37 -8.82
N HIS A 219 -11.92 16.23 -8.33
CA HIS A 219 -10.71 16.60 -9.07
C HIS A 219 -10.02 15.34 -9.62
N CYS A 220 -9.83 15.27 -10.94
CA CYS A 220 -9.15 14.15 -11.58
C CYS A 220 -8.10 14.62 -12.57
N PHE A 221 -7.01 13.87 -12.64
CA PHE A 221 -6.09 13.89 -13.77
C PHE A 221 -6.62 12.95 -14.85
N VAL A 222 -6.71 13.43 -16.09
CA VAL A 222 -7.14 12.62 -17.25
C VAL A 222 -5.90 12.19 -18.03
N ASP A 223 -5.63 10.90 -18.03
CA ASP A 223 -4.57 10.28 -18.81
C ASP A 223 -5.13 9.70 -20.12
N ARG A 224 -4.66 10.22 -21.26
CA ARG A 224 -5.14 9.86 -22.61
C ARG A 224 -4.25 8.87 -23.35
N THR A 225 -3.32 8.22 -22.66
CA THR A 225 -2.27 7.39 -23.29
C THR A 225 -2.76 6.21 -24.11
N SER A 226 -4.00 5.71 -23.93
CA SER A 226 -4.52 4.53 -24.62
C SER A 226 -5.69 4.80 -25.58
N GLY A 227 -5.96 6.06 -25.93
CA GLY A 227 -7.16 6.43 -26.70
C GLY A 227 -8.46 6.40 -25.87
N TYR A 228 -8.36 6.06 -24.58
CA TYR A 228 -9.43 6.20 -23.60
C TYR A 228 -9.02 7.24 -22.55
N ASP A 229 -9.99 8.01 -22.07
CA ASP A 229 -9.80 8.96 -20.98
C ASP A 229 -9.77 8.17 -19.65
N ASN A 230 -8.58 7.95 -19.09
CA ASN A 230 -8.41 7.32 -17.78
C ASN A 230 -8.37 8.40 -16.70
N HIS A 231 -9.37 8.42 -15.84
CA HIS A 231 -9.49 9.42 -14.79
C HIS A 231 -8.87 8.93 -13.48
N ARG A 232 -7.81 9.59 -13.02
CA ARG A 232 -7.20 9.36 -11.70
C ARG A 232 -7.58 10.49 -10.75
N ARG A 233 -8.35 10.19 -9.70
CA ARG A 233 -8.71 11.18 -8.68
C ARG A 233 -7.45 11.72 -8.00
N LEU A 234 -7.34 13.04 -7.89
CA LEU A 234 -6.23 13.72 -7.23
C LEU A 234 -6.61 14.03 -5.78
N ASP A 235 -5.69 13.80 -4.87
CA ASP A 235 -5.85 14.24 -3.48
C ASP A 235 -5.39 15.70 -3.29
N HIS A 236 -5.71 16.28 -2.12
CA HIS A 236 -5.37 17.68 -1.83
C HIS A 236 -3.85 17.93 -1.82
N ALA A 237 -3.04 16.96 -1.40
CA ALA A 237 -1.59 17.10 -1.34
C ALA A 237 -0.99 17.14 -2.75
N GLU A 238 -1.46 16.28 -3.64
CA GLU A 238 -1.12 16.27 -5.06
C GLU A 238 -1.52 17.58 -5.73
N MET A 239 -2.76 18.06 -5.52
CA MET A 239 -3.19 19.36 -6.07
C MET A 239 -2.33 20.52 -5.58
N THR A 240 -1.94 20.52 -4.30
CA THR A 240 -1.06 21.55 -3.73
C THR A 240 0.32 21.53 -4.37
N LEU A 241 0.90 20.34 -4.59
CA LEU A 241 2.18 20.21 -5.27
C LEU A 241 2.12 20.69 -6.72
N TRP A 242 1.01 20.42 -7.41
CA TRP A 242 0.80 20.89 -8.78
C TRP A 242 0.63 22.40 -8.83
N ALA A 243 -0.16 22.99 -7.93
CA ALA A 243 -0.32 24.44 -7.80
C ALA A 243 1.03 25.15 -7.58
N LYS A 244 1.92 24.56 -6.77
CA LYS A 244 3.28 25.07 -6.58
C LYS A 244 4.14 24.99 -7.83
N LYS A 245 4.01 23.93 -8.64
CA LYS A 245 4.77 23.75 -9.88
C LYS A 245 4.31 24.68 -11.01
N ILE A 246 3.02 25.02 -11.08
CA ILE A 246 2.48 25.94 -12.08
C ILE A 246 2.67 27.41 -11.70
N THR A 247 2.92 27.71 -10.42
CA THR A 247 3.26 29.07 -10.00
C THR A 247 4.65 29.38 -10.55
N PRO A 248 4.78 30.32 -11.51
CA PRO A 248 6.09 30.66 -12.05
C PRO A 248 6.95 31.17 -10.91
N SER A 249 8.08 30.50 -10.67
CA SER A 249 9.07 31.01 -9.73
C SER A 249 9.45 32.42 -10.21
N PRO A 250 9.34 33.45 -9.35
CA PRO A 250 9.69 34.80 -9.76
C PRO A 250 11.13 34.76 -10.30
N PRO A 251 11.41 35.40 -11.45
CA PRO A 251 12.76 35.45 -11.98
C PRO A 251 13.67 35.95 -10.85
N PRO A 252 14.79 35.27 -10.57
CA PRO A 252 15.65 35.65 -9.47
C PRO A 252 16.01 37.12 -9.66
N LEU A 253 15.51 37.97 -8.74
CA LEU A 253 15.78 39.39 -8.75
C LEU A 253 17.29 39.54 -8.89
N SER A 254 17.70 40.21 -9.97
CA SER A 254 19.09 40.42 -10.36
C SER A 254 19.87 41.04 -9.19
N GLN A 255 20.45 40.19 -8.35
CA GLN A 255 21.43 40.58 -7.36
C GLN A 255 22.75 40.86 -8.08
N PRO A 256 23.47 41.95 -7.74
CA PRO A 256 24.78 42.23 -8.30
C PRO A 256 25.73 41.09 -7.92
N ARG A 257 26.38 40.51 -8.93
CA ARG A 257 27.33 39.41 -8.79
C ARG A 257 28.57 39.87 -8.01
N HIS A 258 28.57 39.69 -6.70
CA HIS A 258 29.81 39.57 -5.93
C HIS A 258 29.53 38.73 -4.69
N PHE A 259 29.51 37.40 -4.85
CA PHE A 259 30.03 36.50 -3.82
C PHE A 259 30.41 35.18 -4.48
N GLU A 260 31.71 34.90 -4.43
CA GLU A 260 32.30 33.61 -4.77
C GLU A 260 31.79 32.52 -3.83
N SER A 261 31.48 31.38 -4.44
CA SER A 261 31.81 30.04 -3.94
C SER A 261 31.14 29.55 -2.66
N ALA A 262 29.96 28.96 -2.79
CA ALA A 262 29.63 27.63 -2.23
C ALA A 262 28.19 27.21 -2.59
N SER A 263 27.95 26.69 -3.79
CA SER A 263 26.73 25.94 -4.09
C SER A 263 26.94 24.91 -5.19
N HIS A 264 27.83 23.94 -4.94
CA HIS A 264 27.63 22.61 -5.51
C HIS A 264 26.46 21.97 -4.77
N ILE A 265 25.23 22.25 -5.20
CA ILE A 265 24.18 21.24 -5.03
C ILE A 265 24.61 20.14 -6.01
N PRO A 266 25.02 18.95 -5.54
CA PRO A 266 25.30 17.86 -6.46
C PRO A 266 23.98 17.63 -7.19
N SER A 267 23.95 17.96 -8.49
CA SER A 267 22.89 17.55 -9.39
C SER A 267 22.82 16.04 -9.22
N ALA A 268 21.79 15.55 -8.53
CA ALA A 268 21.65 14.14 -8.25
C ALA A 268 21.55 13.43 -9.60
N SER A 269 22.67 12.90 -10.07
CA SER A 269 22.70 12.05 -11.25
C SER A 269 21.77 10.90 -10.93
N PHE A 270 20.67 10.82 -11.65
CA PHE A 270 19.80 9.65 -11.55
C PHE A 270 20.67 8.40 -11.73
N PRO A 271 20.51 7.38 -10.88
CA PRO A 271 21.31 6.18 -10.99
C PRO A 271 21.11 5.60 -12.40
N ASP A 272 22.22 5.34 -13.07
CA ASP A 272 22.21 4.80 -14.42
C ASP A 272 21.69 3.35 -14.34
N TYR A 273 20.44 3.15 -14.77
CA TYR A 273 19.81 1.84 -14.70
C TYR A 273 20.28 0.99 -15.87
N PRO A 274 20.64 -0.29 -15.65
CA PRO A 274 21.08 -1.15 -16.74
C PRO A 274 19.97 -1.32 -17.79
N LYS A 275 20.38 -1.37 -19.06
CA LYS A 275 19.51 -1.69 -20.19
C LYS A 275 18.88 -3.07 -20.03
N VAL A 276 17.72 -3.27 -20.64
CA VAL A 276 16.99 -4.55 -20.56
C VAL A 276 17.81 -5.72 -21.12
N GLY A 277 18.61 -5.51 -22.18
CA GLY A 277 19.49 -6.55 -22.74
C GLY A 277 20.49 -7.10 -21.71
N VAL A 278 21.13 -6.23 -20.92
CA VAL A 278 22.07 -6.64 -19.85
C VAL A 278 21.35 -7.47 -18.78
N LEU A 279 20.11 -7.12 -18.46
CA LEU A 279 19.30 -7.90 -17.52
C LEU A 279 18.95 -9.29 -18.10
N LEU A 280 18.61 -9.37 -19.39
CA LEU A 280 18.29 -10.63 -20.05
C LEU A 280 19.51 -11.55 -20.18
N GLU A 281 20.69 -10.99 -20.48
CA GLU A 281 21.96 -11.72 -20.48
C GLU A 281 22.28 -12.31 -19.10
N LEU A 282 22.11 -11.52 -18.03
CA LEU A 282 22.31 -11.97 -16.65
C LEU A 282 21.39 -13.15 -16.32
N ILE A 283 20.10 -13.05 -16.68
CA ILE A 283 19.16 -14.15 -16.42
C ILE A 283 19.50 -15.37 -17.28
N ASN A 284 19.89 -15.18 -18.54
CA ASN A 284 20.25 -16.29 -19.42
C ASN A 284 21.53 -17.02 -18.97
N ALA A 285 22.46 -16.30 -18.33
CA ALA A 285 23.65 -16.90 -17.73
C ALA A 285 23.31 -17.78 -16.51
N GLU A 286 22.32 -17.39 -15.69
CA GLU A 286 21.89 -18.15 -14.51
C GLU A 286 20.86 -19.25 -14.83
N ARG A 287 19.97 -19.00 -15.79
CA ARG A 287 18.80 -19.82 -16.14
C ARG A 287 18.57 -19.89 -17.66
N PRO A 288 19.45 -20.56 -18.42
CA PRO A 288 19.36 -20.64 -19.88
C PRO A 288 18.08 -21.33 -20.38
N GLU A 289 17.45 -22.16 -19.55
CA GLU A 289 16.21 -22.89 -19.89
C GLU A 289 15.01 -21.99 -20.13
N LEU A 290 15.03 -20.75 -19.63
CA LEU A 290 13.92 -19.80 -19.76
C LEU A 290 13.91 -19.06 -21.11
N ARG A 291 15.00 -19.17 -21.89
CA ARG A 291 15.19 -18.52 -23.20
C ARG A 291 14.78 -17.05 -23.23
N LEU A 292 15.08 -16.30 -22.16
CA LEU A 292 14.62 -14.91 -22.03
C LEU A 292 15.35 -13.95 -22.98
N ALA A 293 16.51 -14.33 -23.49
CA ALA A 293 17.24 -13.54 -24.50
C ALA A 293 16.40 -13.27 -25.77
N GLU A 294 15.50 -14.20 -26.14
CA GLU A 294 14.59 -14.05 -27.29
C GLU A 294 13.55 -12.93 -27.08
N LEU A 295 13.39 -12.43 -25.85
CA LEU A 295 12.43 -11.38 -25.52
C LEU A 295 13.00 -9.97 -25.66
N GLU A 296 14.28 -9.81 -25.98
CA GLU A 296 14.89 -8.49 -26.10
C GLU A 296 14.19 -7.63 -27.16
N THR A 297 14.03 -8.14 -28.39
CA THR A 297 13.37 -7.39 -29.47
C THR A 297 11.91 -7.06 -29.14
N PRO A 298 11.05 -8.01 -28.69
CA PRO A 298 9.69 -7.68 -28.26
C PRO A 298 9.61 -6.63 -27.14
N LEU A 299 10.55 -6.63 -26.19
CA LEU A 299 10.60 -5.64 -25.12
C LEU A 299 11.00 -4.26 -25.64
N LEU A 300 11.99 -4.20 -26.54
CA LEU A 300 12.40 -2.95 -27.18
C LEU A 300 11.29 -2.36 -28.06
N ASP A 301 10.60 -3.21 -28.82
CA ASP A 301 9.46 -2.81 -29.66
C ASP A 301 8.29 -2.29 -28.81
N ALA A 302 8.12 -2.82 -27.59
CA ALA A 302 7.18 -2.34 -26.58
C ALA A 302 7.67 -1.09 -25.82
N GLY A 303 8.82 -0.52 -26.18
CA GLY A 303 9.40 0.67 -25.55
C GLY A 303 10.06 0.42 -24.19
N VAL A 304 10.30 -0.84 -23.82
CA VAL A 304 10.94 -1.24 -22.56
C VAL A 304 12.45 -1.35 -22.79
N VAL A 305 13.17 -0.26 -22.54
CA VAL A 305 14.60 -0.12 -22.78
C VAL A 305 15.43 -0.35 -21.51
N LEU A 306 14.92 0.05 -20.35
CA LEU A 306 15.63 0.02 -19.07
C LEU A 306 15.03 -0.98 -18.10
N SER A 307 15.88 -1.59 -17.26
CA SER A 307 15.46 -2.52 -16.19
C SER A 307 14.47 -1.88 -15.20
N SER A 308 14.56 -0.58 -14.94
CA SER A 308 13.61 0.13 -14.07
C SER A 308 12.18 0.14 -14.64
N GLN A 309 12.02 0.19 -15.97
CA GLN A 309 10.71 0.15 -16.63
C GLN A 309 10.05 -1.22 -16.47
N VAL A 310 10.82 -2.31 -16.49
CA VAL A 310 10.34 -3.67 -16.21
C VAL A 310 9.69 -3.77 -14.82
N ILE A 311 10.23 -3.05 -13.82
CA ILE A 311 9.67 -3.07 -12.45
C ILE A 311 8.31 -2.37 -12.39
N LEU A 312 8.18 -1.27 -13.13
CA LEU A 312 7.00 -0.41 -13.14
C LEU A 312 5.83 -1.04 -13.90
N LEU A 313 6.09 -1.91 -14.88
CA LEU A 313 5.04 -2.59 -15.62
C LEU A 313 4.30 -3.65 -14.77
N PRO A 314 2.96 -3.73 -14.87
CA PRO A 314 2.19 -4.83 -14.32
C PRO A 314 2.64 -6.19 -14.89
N GLU A 315 2.55 -7.25 -14.08
CA GLU A 315 2.94 -8.61 -14.50
C GLU A 315 2.08 -9.09 -15.69
N ASP A 316 0.79 -8.76 -15.69
CA ASP A 316 -0.14 -9.10 -16.76
C ASP A 316 0.26 -8.46 -18.10
N VAL A 317 0.71 -7.20 -18.08
CA VAL A 317 1.17 -6.50 -19.29
C VAL A 317 2.46 -7.14 -19.80
N LEU A 318 3.43 -7.37 -18.91
CA LEU A 318 4.68 -8.05 -19.28
C LEU A 318 4.41 -9.46 -19.85
N SER A 319 3.42 -10.17 -19.32
CA SER A 319 3.10 -11.54 -19.73
C SER A 319 2.69 -11.66 -21.21
N VAL A 320 2.13 -10.58 -21.77
CA VAL A 320 1.67 -10.54 -23.16
C VAL A 320 2.80 -10.12 -24.12
N ILE A 321 3.79 -9.36 -23.64
CA ILE A 321 4.91 -8.92 -24.47
C ILE A 321 5.72 -10.15 -24.93
N GLY A 322 5.81 -10.32 -26.26
CA GLY A 322 6.50 -11.46 -26.87
C GLY A 322 5.90 -12.82 -26.48
N ASN A 323 4.62 -12.87 -26.08
CA ASN A 323 3.95 -14.09 -25.61
C ASN A 323 4.74 -14.83 -24.51
N MET A 324 5.43 -14.10 -23.62
CA MET A 324 6.30 -14.74 -22.64
C MET A 324 5.54 -15.50 -21.55
N GLY A 325 4.28 -15.12 -21.29
CA GLY A 325 3.46 -15.70 -20.24
C GLY A 325 3.84 -15.25 -18.83
N GLN A 326 2.92 -15.47 -17.88
CA GLN A 326 2.98 -14.96 -16.52
C GLN A 326 4.24 -15.41 -15.76
N ARG A 327 4.64 -16.67 -15.92
CA ARG A 327 5.82 -17.22 -15.25
C ARG A 327 7.11 -16.51 -15.64
N ARG A 328 7.35 -16.28 -16.94
CA ARG A 328 8.55 -15.60 -17.44
C ARG A 328 8.52 -14.12 -17.09
N ALA A 329 7.36 -13.46 -17.20
CA ALA A 329 7.16 -12.08 -16.77
C ALA A 329 7.51 -11.86 -15.30
N ARG A 330 7.03 -12.74 -14.40
CA ARG A 330 7.35 -12.71 -12.98
C ARG A 330 8.85 -12.83 -12.72
N ILE A 331 9.51 -13.80 -13.34
CA ILE A 331 10.95 -14.02 -13.18
C ILE A 331 11.72 -12.78 -13.64
N LEU A 332 11.44 -12.28 -14.85
CA LEU A 332 12.07 -11.08 -15.39
C LEU A 332 11.93 -9.87 -14.46
N ARG A 333 10.71 -9.62 -13.96
CA ARG A 333 10.43 -8.53 -13.02
C ARG A 333 11.16 -8.68 -11.69
N ASN A 334 11.31 -9.90 -11.19
CA ASN A 334 12.02 -10.17 -9.94
C ASN A 334 13.53 -9.96 -10.08
N TYR A 335 14.12 -10.40 -11.19
CA TYR A 335 15.52 -10.09 -11.49
C TYR A 335 15.74 -8.58 -11.63
N ALA A 336 14.84 -7.88 -12.35
CA ALA A 336 14.91 -6.42 -12.44
C ALA A 336 14.93 -5.76 -11.05
N LYS A 337 14.04 -6.19 -10.13
CA LYS A 337 14.03 -5.71 -8.73
C LYS A 337 15.35 -5.99 -8.01
N ARG A 338 15.90 -7.21 -8.14
CA ARG A 338 17.18 -7.58 -7.50
C ARG A 338 18.34 -6.74 -8.01
N THR A 339 18.33 -6.33 -9.27
CA THR A 339 19.38 -5.49 -9.87
C THR A 339 19.20 -4.00 -9.52
N VAL A 340 17.96 -3.48 -9.56
CA VAL A 340 17.69 -2.04 -9.46
C VAL A 340 17.54 -1.55 -8.02
N LEU A 341 16.92 -2.33 -7.12
CA LEU A 341 16.65 -1.88 -5.75
C LEU A 341 17.93 -1.56 -4.95
N PRO A 342 19.02 -2.34 -5.05
CA PRO A 342 20.28 -1.99 -4.40
C PRO A 342 20.86 -0.66 -4.89
N LEU A 343 20.69 -0.31 -6.18
CA LEU A 343 21.14 0.98 -6.73
C LEU A 343 20.38 2.17 -6.14
N LEU A 344 19.19 1.92 -5.58
CA LEU A 344 18.38 2.91 -4.87
C LEU A 344 18.65 2.94 -3.36
N GLY A 345 19.61 2.16 -2.86
CA GLY A 345 19.82 1.98 -1.42
C GLY A 345 18.69 1.21 -0.73
N LEU A 346 17.79 0.60 -1.50
CA LEU A 346 16.70 -0.23 -1.00
C LEU A 346 17.21 -1.66 -0.86
N VAL A 347 17.78 -1.97 0.31
CA VAL A 347 18.15 -3.33 0.68
C VAL A 347 16.89 -4.08 1.07
N ASN A 348 16.21 -4.65 0.08
CA ASN A 348 15.18 -5.65 0.36
C ASN A 348 15.84 -7.02 0.49
N SER A 349 15.56 -7.71 1.60
CA SER A 349 15.63 -9.16 1.68
C SER A 349 14.55 -9.75 0.77
N TYR A 350 14.82 -9.75 -0.54
CA TYR A 350 13.93 -10.39 -1.49
C TYR A 350 14.06 -11.91 -1.30
N GLU A 351 13.13 -12.49 -0.56
CA GLU A 351 12.93 -13.93 -0.51
C GLU A 351 12.34 -14.32 -1.88
N GLU A 352 13.14 -15.01 -2.69
CA GLU A 352 12.67 -15.56 -3.96
C GLU A 352 11.48 -16.47 -3.64
N PRO A 353 10.23 -16.13 -4.04
CA PRO A 353 9.11 -17.00 -3.80
C PRO A 353 9.42 -18.26 -4.59
N GLU A 354 9.67 -19.35 -3.87
CA GLU A 354 9.95 -20.66 -4.44
C GLU A 354 8.92 -20.91 -5.54
N ILE A 355 9.38 -20.88 -6.79
CA ILE A 355 8.55 -21.26 -7.91
C ILE A 355 8.30 -22.74 -7.63
N PRO A 356 7.05 -23.17 -7.34
CA PRO A 356 6.79 -24.56 -7.05
C PRO A 356 7.35 -25.37 -8.22
N SER A 357 8.32 -26.23 -7.92
CA SER A 357 8.93 -27.10 -8.92
C SER A 357 7.82 -27.79 -9.70
N PRO A 358 7.87 -27.85 -11.04
CA PRO A 358 6.80 -28.40 -11.87
C PRO A 358 6.51 -29.91 -11.65
N GLY A 359 7.05 -30.52 -10.60
CA GLY A 359 6.81 -31.92 -10.21
C GLY A 359 5.70 -32.14 -9.17
N THR A 360 5.13 -31.10 -8.56
CA THR A 360 4.08 -31.26 -7.53
C THR A 360 2.70 -30.82 -8.04
N GLN A 361 2.29 -31.33 -9.20
CA GLN A 361 0.87 -31.33 -9.54
C GLN A 361 0.19 -32.43 -8.73
N ASN A 362 -0.61 -32.02 -7.74
CA ASN A 362 -1.56 -32.89 -7.07
C ASN A 362 -2.49 -33.51 -8.12
N LYS A 363 -2.23 -34.77 -8.50
CA LYS A 363 -3.21 -35.66 -9.12
C LYS A 363 -4.33 -35.88 -8.11
N GLY A 364 -5.30 -34.98 -8.10
CA GLY A 364 -6.40 -34.99 -7.16
C GLY A 364 -7.65 -34.44 -7.80
N LYS A 365 -8.36 -35.32 -8.51
CA LYS A 365 -9.80 -35.22 -8.82
C LYS A 365 -10.18 -34.41 -10.08
N GLU A 366 -9.72 -34.88 -11.24
CA GLU A 366 -10.57 -34.87 -12.43
C GLU A 366 -11.69 -35.90 -12.21
N ARG A 367 -12.89 -35.40 -11.95
CA ARG A 367 -14.10 -36.21 -11.98
C ARG A 367 -14.63 -36.13 -13.41
N ALA A 368 -14.71 -37.29 -14.04
CA ALA A 368 -15.36 -37.50 -15.32
C ALA A 368 -16.75 -36.83 -15.37
N VAL A 369 -16.94 -35.99 -16.37
CA VAL A 369 -18.24 -35.75 -17.00
C VAL A 369 -18.00 -36.08 -18.46
N GLU A 370 -18.27 -37.33 -18.82
CA GLU A 370 -18.41 -37.74 -20.21
C GLU A 370 -19.73 -37.19 -20.76
N ALA A 371 -19.64 -36.79 -22.03
CA ALA A 371 -20.69 -36.74 -23.05
C ALA A 371 -21.91 -35.87 -22.76
N GLU A 372 -21.99 -34.71 -23.42
CA GLU A 372 -22.96 -34.54 -24.50
C GLU A 372 -22.32 -33.76 -25.66
N ASP A 373 -22.61 -34.27 -26.84
CA ASP A 373 -22.13 -33.96 -28.17
C ASP A 373 -23.12 -32.94 -28.77
N ASP A 374 -22.74 -31.68 -28.93
CA ASP A 374 -23.54 -30.68 -29.64
C ASP A 374 -22.64 -29.80 -30.51
N THR A 375 -22.36 -30.34 -31.69
CA THR A 375 -22.44 -29.70 -33.00
C THR A 375 -22.76 -28.19 -32.98
N TRP A 376 -21.72 -27.34 -33.05
CA TRP A 376 -21.90 -25.93 -33.41
C TRP A 376 -22.07 -25.82 -34.93
N GLN A 377 -23.32 -25.72 -35.38
CA GLN A 377 -23.64 -25.19 -36.70
C GLN A 377 -23.48 -23.66 -36.71
N GLU A 378 -22.89 -23.19 -37.80
CA GLU A 378 -22.79 -21.79 -38.20
C GLU A 378 -24.17 -21.22 -38.57
N GLY A 379 -24.38 -19.93 -38.30
CA GLY A 379 -25.59 -19.16 -38.60
C GLY A 379 -26.43 -18.98 -37.33
N GLU A 380 -26.70 -17.79 -36.82
CA GLU A 380 -27.50 -16.75 -37.46
C GLU A 380 -27.24 -15.37 -36.80
N SER A 381 -26.91 -14.38 -37.63
CA SER A 381 -27.62 -13.10 -37.74
C SER A 381 -28.43 -12.62 -36.52
N TRP A 382 -27.84 -11.74 -35.70
CA TRP A 382 -28.60 -10.86 -34.81
C TRP A 382 -28.71 -9.48 -35.43
N THR A 383 -29.79 -9.27 -36.19
CA THR A 383 -30.33 -7.94 -36.50
C THR A 383 -31.19 -7.45 -35.34
N ASP A 384 -30.99 -6.19 -34.98
CA ASP A 384 -31.95 -5.22 -34.47
C ASP A 384 -32.84 -5.57 -33.26
N GLY A 385 -32.54 -4.89 -32.16
CA GLY A 385 -33.38 -4.81 -30.98
C GLY A 385 -33.14 -3.51 -30.20
N TYR A 386 -33.19 -2.36 -30.88
CA TYR A 386 -33.31 -1.04 -30.22
C TYR A 386 -34.63 -1.00 -29.46
N ARG A 387 -34.59 -1.28 -28.16
CA ARG A 387 -35.70 -1.04 -27.23
C ARG A 387 -35.43 0.28 -26.53
N SER A 388 -36.00 1.36 -27.08
CA SER A 388 -36.13 2.66 -26.45
C SER A 388 -36.86 2.49 -25.10
N GLY A 389 -36.16 2.77 -24.01
CA GLY A 389 -36.73 2.92 -22.68
C GLY A 389 -36.93 4.40 -22.40
N GLU A 390 -38.18 4.73 -22.09
CA GLU A 390 -38.73 6.05 -21.75
C GLU A 390 -37.85 6.86 -20.80
N SER A 391 -37.67 8.12 -21.19
CA SER A 391 -37.24 9.23 -20.37
C SER A 391 -38.39 9.68 -19.47
N ASP A 392 -38.31 9.37 -18.18
CA ASP A 392 -39.18 9.98 -17.17
C ASP A 392 -38.77 11.42 -16.93
N GLU A 393 -39.67 12.30 -17.35
CA GLU A 393 -39.68 13.74 -17.27
C GLU A 393 -40.00 14.14 -15.82
N TYR A 394 -38.98 14.54 -15.05
CA TYR A 394 -39.19 15.09 -13.69
C TYR A 394 -39.48 16.58 -13.80
N THR A 395 -40.77 16.92 -13.83
CA THR A 395 -41.28 18.28 -13.65
C THR A 395 -40.95 18.76 -12.23
N SER A 396 -40.04 19.74 -12.14
CA SER A 396 -39.79 20.51 -10.94
C SER A 396 -40.89 21.57 -10.84
N ASP A 397 -41.89 21.30 -9.99
CA ASP A 397 -42.89 22.30 -9.65
C ASP A 397 -42.25 23.42 -8.82
N ASP A 398 -42.48 24.61 -9.35
CA ASP A 398 -42.29 25.94 -8.78
C ASP A 398 -43.34 26.14 -7.68
N GLU A 399 -42.91 26.36 -6.44
CA GLU A 399 -43.74 27.05 -5.45
C GLU A 399 -42.93 28.21 -4.85
N THR A 400 -43.07 29.33 -5.54
CA THR A 400 -42.92 30.68 -5.02
C THR A 400 -44.20 31.07 -4.26
N GLU A 401 -44.06 31.55 -3.03
CA GLU A 401 -44.95 32.42 -2.21
C GLU A 401 -44.74 32.01 -0.74
N GLY A 402 -44.38 32.86 0.23
CA GLY A 402 -44.64 34.27 0.41
C GLY A 402 -45.13 34.40 1.87
N HIS A 403 -44.43 35.12 2.73
CA HIS A 403 -45.01 35.82 3.88
C HIS A 403 -43.93 36.67 4.57
N GLU A 404 -43.77 37.90 4.06
CA GLU A 404 -43.53 39.04 4.94
C GLU A 404 -44.84 39.28 5.70
N GLU A 405 -44.82 39.27 7.04
CA GLU A 405 -45.71 40.17 7.76
C GLU A 405 -45.08 40.61 9.08
N PHE A 406 -45.08 41.92 9.21
CA PHE A 406 -44.81 42.73 10.39
C PHE A 406 -45.48 42.17 11.65
N LEU A 407 -44.84 42.39 12.81
CA LEU A 407 -45.49 43.08 13.93
C LEU A 407 -44.42 43.60 14.92
N THR A 408 -44.57 44.91 15.16
CA THR A 408 -44.12 45.82 16.24
C THR A 408 -43.47 45.25 17.49
#